data_AF-A0A3A5Q6D9-F1
#
_entry.id   AF-A0A3A5Q6D9-F1
#
_cell.length_a   1.000
_cell.length_b   1.000
_cell.length_c   1.000
_cell.angle_alpha   90.00
_cell.angle_beta   90.00
_cell.angle_gamma   90.00
#
_symmetry.space_group_name_H-M   'P 1'
#
loop_
_entity.id
_entity.type
_entity.pdbx_description
1 polymer ?
#
loop_
_entity_poly.entity_id
_entity_poly.type
_entity_poly.pdbx_seq_one_letter_code
_entity_poly.pdbx_strand_id
1 'polypeptide(L)'
;MLEKVKQFFRRRSAKTEPSVDILPRNRFADLDFERILKSGTRRLVNEEGRYAEDGKITELEFPEDFAEFEFIGAFKIEEEEQFQQLLARLNSIDNAIQSCLESEMQQPIPQFAKDLGYTQKRWEKTFYFHPWVLSFEENPPNLRYVADYVNDEFTVYFAKKHGRWQAYWDAECQKVIEES
;
A
#
# COMPACT_ATOMS: atom_id res chain seq x y z
N MET A 1 13.16 10.17 -10.60
CA MET A 1 12.85 9.36 -11.80
C MET A 1 11.57 8.59 -11.51
N LEU A 2 10.46 9.07 -12.06
CA LEU A 2 9.08 8.58 -11.81
C LEU A 2 8.39 8.23 -13.16
N GLU A 3 9.18 8.00 -14.21
CA GLU A 3 8.69 7.98 -15.60
C GLU A 3 8.38 6.59 -16.18
N LYS A 4 8.41 5.50 -15.40
CA LYS A 4 8.17 4.16 -15.95
C LYS A 4 7.19 3.25 -15.19
N VAL A 5 6.24 3.82 -14.46
CA VAL A 5 5.09 3.04 -13.96
C VAL A 5 3.78 3.50 -14.60
N LYS A 6 3.82 3.73 -15.91
CA LYS A 6 2.64 3.70 -16.77
C LYS A 6 2.58 2.35 -17.45
N GLN A 7 2.18 1.29 -16.76
CA GLN A 7 1.63 0.11 -17.44
C GLN A 7 0.89 -0.84 -16.47
N PHE A 8 -0.39 -1.02 -16.78
CA PHE A 8 -1.27 -2.15 -16.41
C PHE A 8 -1.73 -2.31 -14.96
N PHE A 9 -2.72 -1.50 -14.56
CA PHE A 9 -3.75 -2.01 -13.65
C PHE A 9 -4.57 -3.10 -14.37
N ARG A 10 -4.19 -4.38 -14.25
CA ARG A 10 -5.05 -5.50 -14.65
C ARG A 10 -6.06 -5.76 -13.55
N ARG A 11 -7.18 -5.04 -13.59
CA ARG A 11 -8.35 -5.33 -12.75
C ARG A 11 -8.89 -6.73 -13.10
N ARG A 12 -8.84 -7.68 -12.17
CA ARG A 12 -9.69 -8.88 -12.31
C ARG A 12 -11.15 -8.45 -12.19
N SER A 13 -12.01 -9.02 -13.03
CA SER A 13 -13.45 -8.78 -12.92
C SER A 13 -13.96 -9.36 -11.60
N ALA A 14 -14.32 -8.49 -10.66
CA ALA A 14 -14.95 -8.85 -9.40
C ALA A 14 -16.15 -9.79 -9.66
N LYS A 15 -16.07 -11.02 -9.16
CA LYS A 15 -17.19 -11.98 -9.10
C LYS A 15 -17.74 -12.02 -7.68
N THR A 16 -18.19 -10.87 -7.17
CA THR A 16 -19.00 -10.81 -5.95
C THR A 16 -19.58 -9.42 -5.87
N GLU A 17 -20.91 -9.31 -5.82
CA GLU A 17 -21.55 -8.09 -5.33
C GLU A 17 -21.11 -7.92 -3.87
N PRO A 18 -20.48 -6.80 -3.46
CA PRO A 18 -20.10 -6.63 -2.07
C PRO A 18 -21.36 -6.36 -1.25
N SER A 19 -21.74 -7.34 -0.43
CA SER A 19 -22.62 -7.15 0.71
C SER A 19 -21.89 -6.33 1.76
N VAL A 20 -22.43 -5.17 2.13
CA VAL A 20 -22.17 -4.35 3.33
C VAL A 20 -20.86 -4.67 4.09
N ASP A 21 -19.72 -4.45 3.46
CA ASP A 21 -18.40 -4.29 4.09
C ASP A 21 -17.80 -3.00 3.53
N ILE A 22 -17.46 -2.07 4.43
CA ILE A 22 -17.29 -0.64 4.13
C ILE A 22 -15.94 -0.38 3.44
N LEU A 23 -14.84 -1.00 3.89
CA LEU A 23 -13.54 -1.09 3.22
C LEU A 23 -12.85 -2.43 3.56
N PRO A 24 -11.90 -2.94 2.74
CA PRO A 24 -11.29 -4.26 2.95
C PRO A 24 -10.53 -4.34 4.27
N ARG A 25 -10.58 -5.50 4.92
CA ARG A 25 -9.86 -5.81 6.16
C ARG A 25 -8.94 -6.99 5.96
N ASN A 26 -7.84 -7.01 6.72
CA ASN A 26 -6.92 -8.13 6.77
C ASN A 26 -6.31 -8.53 5.42
N ARG A 27 -6.05 -7.57 4.52
CA ARG A 27 -5.56 -7.84 3.15
C ARG A 27 -4.27 -8.63 3.08
N PHE A 28 -3.47 -8.58 4.15
CA PHE A 28 -2.18 -9.26 4.23
C PHE A 28 -2.26 -10.60 5.00
N ALA A 29 -3.42 -11.00 5.52
CA ALA A 29 -3.52 -12.15 6.42
C ALA A 29 -3.27 -13.50 5.75
N ASP A 30 -3.65 -13.64 4.47
CA ASP A 30 -3.43 -14.87 3.71
C ASP A 30 -2.03 -14.96 3.08
N LEU A 31 -1.21 -13.93 3.26
CA LEU A 31 0.17 -13.93 2.79
C LEU A 31 1.09 -14.66 3.76
N ASP A 32 1.62 -15.79 3.30
CA ASP A 32 2.80 -16.40 3.89
C ASP A 32 4.05 -15.60 3.46
N PHE A 33 4.32 -14.51 4.17
CA PHE A 33 5.46 -13.63 3.89
C PHE A 33 6.79 -14.38 3.90
N GLU A 34 6.96 -15.37 4.77
CA GLU A 34 8.18 -16.16 4.84
C GLU A 34 8.38 -16.97 3.54
N ARG A 35 7.32 -17.61 3.05
CA ARG A 35 7.34 -18.31 1.77
C ARG A 35 7.51 -17.37 0.59
N ILE A 36 6.84 -16.22 0.59
CA ILE A 36 6.94 -15.22 -0.50
C ILE A 36 8.35 -14.66 -0.56
N LEU A 37 8.99 -14.41 0.58
CA LEU A 37 10.39 -14.01 0.58
C LEU A 37 11.25 -15.15 0.04
N LYS A 38 11.08 -16.39 0.50
CA LYS A 38 11.92 -17.51 0.03
C LYS A 38 11.77 -17.87 -1.45
N SER A 39 10.56 -17.73 -2.02
CA SER A 39 10.21 -18.29 -3.33
C SER A 39 9.55 -17.31 -4.30
N GLY A 40 9.31 -16.07 -3.88
CA GLY A 40 8.71 -15.03 -4.70
C GLY A 40 9.63 -14.60 -5.84
N THR A 41 9.03 -14.02 -6.87
CA THR A 41 9.76 -13.46 -8.00
C THR A 41 10.60 -12.28 -7.50
N ARG A 42 11.91 -12.40 -7.61
CA ARG A 42 12.89 -11.40 -7.19
C ARG A 42 13.66 -10.88 -8.39
N ARG A 43 13.84 -9.57 -8.47
CA ARG A 43 14.75 -8.96 -9.44
C ARG A 43 15.71 -8.02 -8.71
N LEU A 44 16.98 -8.08 -9.12
CA LEU A 44 17.98 -7.12 -8.67
C LEU A 44 17.94 -5.89 -9.57
N VAL A 45 17.91 -4.72 -8.96
CA VAL A 45 17.92 -3.43 -9.67
C VAL A 45 18.99 -2.48 -9.18
N ASN A 46 19.38 -1.57 -10.06
CA ASN A 46 20.17 -0.40 -9.70
C ASN A 46 19.29 0.70 -9.09
N GLU A 47 19.91 1.80 -8.64
CA GLU A 47 19.22 2.96 -8.05
C GLU A 47 18.24 3.67 -9.01
N GLU A 48 18.32 3.37 -10.32
CA GLU A 48 17.39 3.88 -11.33
C GLU A 48 16.18 2.95 -11.54
N GLY A 49 16.06 1.87 -10.75
CA GLY A 49 15.02 0.85 -10.89
C GLY A 49 15.17 -0.01 -12.15
N ARG A 50 16.38 -0.09 -12.73
CA ARG A 50 16.66 -0.93 -13.91
C ARG A 50 17.30 -2.23 -13.46
N TYR A 51 16.93 -3.33 -14.13
CA TYR A 51 17.57 -4.62 -13.92
C TYR A 51 19.09 -4.51 -14.02
N ALA A 52 19.77 -5.03 -13.00
CA ALA A 52 21.21 -5.12 -12.93
C ALA A 52 21.59 -6.40 -12.19
N GLU A 53 22.46 -7.22 -12.77
CA GLU A 53 22.91 -8.48 -12.15
C GLU A 53 23.62 -8.27 -10.82
N ASP A 54 24.30 -7.13 -10.66
CA ASP A 54 24.99 -6.66 -9.45
C ASP A 54 24.17 -5.59 -8.68
N GLY A 55 22.87 -5.50 -8.96
CA GLY A 55 21.96 -4.59 -8.28
C GLY A 55 21.92 -4.83 -6.77
N LYS A 56 21.90 -3.75 -6.00
CA LYS A 56 21.87 -3.79 -4.51
C LYS A 56 20.46 -3.79 -3.94
N ILE A 57 19.49 -3.46 -4.78
CA ILE A 57 18.08 -3.39 -4.44
C ILE A 57 17.42 -4.66 -4.93
N THR A 58 16.64 -5.28 -4.07
CA THR A 58 15.73 -6.38 -4.41
C THR A 58 14.33 -5.82 -4.57
N GLU A 59 13.77 -5.95 -5.77
CA GLU A 59 12.32 -5.85 -5.98
C GLU A 59 11.72 -7.24 -5.87
N LEU A 60 10.72 -7.37 -5.02
CA LEU A 60 9.95 -8.57 -4.73
C LEU A 60 8.51 -8.33 -5.18
N GLU A 61 8.07 -9.12 -6.14
CA GLU A 61 6.68 -9.11 -6.60
C GLU A 61 5.85 -10.08 -5.76
N PHE A 62 4.75 -9.60 -5.20
CA PHE A 62 3.79 -10.43 -4.48
C PHE A 62 2.85 -11.13 -5.46
N PRO A 63 2.26 -12.28 -5.09
CA PRO A 63 1.37 -13.02 -5.98
C PRO A 63 0.24 -12.14 -6.54
N GLU A 64 -0.11 -12.31 -7.83
CA GLU A 64 -1.20 -11.55 -8.50
C GLU A 64 -2.55 -11.63 -7.75
N ASP A 65 -2.76 -12.67 -6.94
CA ASP A 65 -3.99 -12.90 -6.19
C ASP A 65 -4.03 -12.14 -4.84
N PHE A 66 -3.01 -11.36 -4.48
CA PHE A 66 -2.89 -10.69 -3.17
C PHE A 66 -4.07 -9.76 -2.84
N ALA A 67 -4.51 -8.92 -3.78
CA ALA A 67 -5.56 -7.93 -3.51
C ALA A 67 -6.32 -7.47 -4.76
N GLU A 68 -6.53 -8.33 -5.76
CA GLU A 68 -6.98 -7.93 -7.12
C GLU A 68 -6.00 -7.01 -7.88
N PHE A 69 -4.89 -6.60 -7.25
CA PHE A 69 -3.87 -5.68 -7.75
C PHE A 69 -2.45 -6.20 -7.50
N GLU A 70 -1.52 -5.69 -8.29
CA GLU A 70 -0.08 -5.90 -8.14
C GLU A 70 0.44 -5.18 -6.89
N PHE A 71 1.19 -5.89 -6.05
CA PHE A 71 1.89 -5.34 -4.89
C PHE A 71 3.38 -5.65 -4.97
N ILE A 72 4.20 -4.62 -4.78
CA ILE A 72 5.65 -4.70 -4.95
C ILE A 72 6.33 -4.27 -3.66
N GLY A 73 7.28 -5.08 -3.19
CA GLY A 73 8.22 -4.73 -2.15
C GLY A 73 9.58 -4.39 -2.74
N ALA A 74 10.21 -3.30 -2.34
CA ALA A 74 11.57 -2.94 -2.74
C ALA A 74 12.42 -2.68 -1.49
N PHE A 75 13.55 -3.37 -1.35
CA PHE A 75 14.44 -3.27 -0.20
C PHE A 75 15.90 -3.56 -0.58
N LYS A 76 16.86 -2.99 0.15
CA LYS A 76 18.26 -3.37 0.00
C LYS A 76 18.50 -4.75 0.61
N ILE A 77 19.39 -5.55 0.02
CA ILE A 77 19.65 -6.92 0.47
C ILE A 77 19.98 -6.97 1.98
N GLU A 78 20.77 -6.02 2.46
CA GLU A 78 21.14 -5.90 3.88
C GLU A 78 19.99 -5.50 4.82
N GLU A 79 18.84 -5.08 4.29
CA GLU A 79 17.66 -4.64 5.03
C GLU A 79 16.53 -5.69 5.05
N GLU A 80 16.74 -6.89 4.49
CA GLU A 80 15.70 -7.93 4.37
C GLU A 80 15.07 -8.31 5.72
N GLU A 81 15.85 -8.38 6.80
CA GLU A 81 15.33 -8.66 8.14
C GLU A 81 14.41 -7.54 8.64
N GLN A 82 14.76 -6.28 8.37
CA GLN A 82 13.93 -5.14 8.75
C GLN A 82 12.65 -5.06 7.91
N PHE A 83 12.76 -5.40 6.63
CA PHE A 83 11.63 -5.55 5.71
C PHE A 83 10.65 -6.59 6.23
N GLN A 84 11.14 -7.79 6.58
CA GLN A 84 10.35 -8.86 7.21
C GLN A 84 9.59 -8.40 8.46
N GLN A 85 10.27 -7.69 9.35
CA GLN A 85 9.64 -7.16 10.58
C GLN A 85 8.51 -6.17 10.28
N LEU A 86 8.60 -5.38 9.20
CA LEU A 86 7.52 -4.49 8.80
C LEU A 86 6.36 -5.25 8.13
N LEU A 87 6.66 -6.22 7.25
CA LEU A 87 5.63 -7.06 6.61
C LEU A 87 4.69 -7.68 7.64
N ALA A 88 5.24 -8.21 8.74
CA ALA A 88 4.48 -8.78 9.84
C ALA A 88 3.52 -7.78 10.54
N ARG A 89 3.72 -6.47 10.34
CA ARG A 89 2.89 -5.39 10.90
C ARG A 89 1.91 -4.80 9.89
N LEU A 90 2.09 -5.03 8.60
CA LEU A 90 1.28 -4.40 7.55
C LEU A 90 -0.20 -4.66 7.75
N ASN A 91 -0.60 -5.85 8.17
CA ASN A 91 -2.01 -6.16 8.37
C ASN A 91 -2.68 -5.25 9.42
N SER A 92 -2.00 -5.00 10.54
CA SER A 92 -2.48 -4.12 11.61
C SER A 92 -2.52 -2.66 11.17
N ILE A 93 -1.45 -2.22 10.51
CA ILE A 93 -1.33 -0.84 10.00
C ILE A 93 -2.38 -0.57 8.92
N ASP A 94 -2.55 -1.49 7.98
CA ASP A 94 -3.51 -1.38 6.90
C ASP A 94 -4.94 -1.30 7.44
N ASN A 95 -5.28 -2.13 8.43
CA ASN A 95 -6.56 -2.02 9.10
C ASN A 95 -6.75 -0.64 9.75
N ALA A 96 -5.74 -0.08 10.40
CA ALA A 96 -5.83 1.27 10.97
C ALA A 96 -6.09 2.33 9.88
N ILE A 97 -5.35 2.27 8.76
CA ILE A 97 -5.54 3.15 7.60
C ILE A 97 -6.96 3.05 7.05
N GLN A 98 -7.44 1.83 6.81
CA GLN A 98 -8.78 1.60 6.29
C GLN A 98 -9.85 2.11 7.28
N SER A 99 -9.64 2.02 8.60
CA SER A 99 -10.55 2.62 9.59
C SER A 99 -10.55 4.14 9.54
N CYS A 100 -9.41 4.79 9.33
CA CYS A 100 -9.36 6.24 9.10
C CYS A 100 -10.14 6.63 7.83
N LEU A 101 -9.92 5.91 6.72
CA LEU A 101 -10.64 6.16 5.46
C LEU A 101 -12.15 5.96 5.60
N GLU A 102 -12.59 4.93 6.32
CA GLU A 102 -14.02 4.74 6.62
C GLU A 102 -14.58 5.92 7.41
N SER A 103 -13.86 6.43 8.42
CA SER A 103 -14.29 7.59 9.20
C SER A 103 -14.44 8.84 8.36
N GLU A 104 -13.47 9.11 7.48
CA GLU A 104 -13.52 10.23 6.52
C GLU A 104 -14.67 10.06 5.51
N MET A 105 -14.91 8.83 5.06
CA MET A 105 -16.00 8.51 4.13
C MET A 105 -17.38 8.80 4.72
N GLN A 106 -17.55 8.64 6.03
CA GLN A 106 -18.80 8.97 6.73
C GLN A 106 -19.00 10.48 6.96
N GLN A 107 -17.97 11.31 6.72
CA GLN A 107 -18.13 12.76 6.81
C GLN A 107 -19.07 13.29 5.71
N PRO A 108 -19.77 14.41 5.96
CA PRO A 108 -20.62 15.02 4.94
C PRO A 108 -19.83 15.33 3.66
N ILE A 109 -20.40 14.98 2.51
CA ILE A 109 -19.79 15.27 1.20
C ILE A 109 -19.42 16.76 1.12
N PRO A 110 -18.14 17.11 0.87
CA PRO A 110 -17.69 18.49 0.74
C PRO A 110 -18.42 19.23 -0.39
N GLN A 111 -18.57 20.55 -0.25
CA GLN A 111 -19.32 21.36 -1.22
C GLN A 111 -18.74 21.26 -2.64
N PHE A 112 -17.41 21.27 -2.80
CA PHE A 112 -16.78 21.13 -4.11
C PHE A 112 -17.17 19.81 -4.81
N ALA A 113 -17.29 18.71 -4.07
CA ALA A 113 -17.67 17.41 -4.62
C ALA A 113 -19.16 17.41 -5.00
N LYS A 114 -20.01 18.07 -4.19
CA LYS A 114 -21.43 18.30 -4.54
C LYS A 114 -21.57 19.12 -5.81
N ASP A 115 -20.77 20.17 -5.98
CA ASP A 115 -20.77 21.03 -7.17
C ASP A 115 -20.34 20.23 -8.43
N LEU A 116 -19.51 19.20 -8.26
CA LEU A 116 -19.15 18.22 -9.30
C LEU A 116 -20.20 17.10 -9.49
N GLY A 117 -21.34 17.17 -8.80
CA GLY A 117 -22.44 16.21 -8.92
C GLY A 117 -22.17 14.86 -8.25
N TYR A 118 -21.32 14.81 -7.22
CA TYR A 118 -21.07 13.57 -6.49
C TYR A 118 -22.30 13.17 -5.68
N THR A 119 -22.79 11.95 -5.92
CA THR A 119 -23.73 11.25 -5.04
C THR A 119 -22.97 10.60 -3.89
N GLN A 120 -23.67 10.20 -2.82
CA GLN A 120 -23.07 9.45 -1.70
C GLN A 120 -22.32 8.20 -2.20
N LYS A 121 -22.92 7.41 -3.09
CA LYS A 121 -22.29 6.22 -3.67
C LYS A 121 -21.02 6.55 -4.49
N ARG A 122 -20.97 7.72 -5.13
CA ARG A 122 -19.77 8.17 -5.86
C ARG A 122 -18.70 8.70 -4.91
N TRP A 123 -19.11 9.33 -3.81
CA TRP A 123 -18.22 9.76 -2.73
C TRP A 123 -17.57 8.56 -2.04
N GLU A 124 -18.33 7.54 -1.66
CA GLU A 124 -17.78 6.33 -1.05
C GLU A 124 -16.70 5.68 -1.90
N LYS A 125 -16.90 5.66 -3.23
CA LYS A 125 -15.92 5.13 -4.17
C LYS A 125 -14.56 5.85 -4.17
N THR A 126 -14.46 7.08 -3.67
CA THR A 126 -13.18 7.80 -3.61
C THR A 126 -12.27 7.29 -2.49
N PHE A 127 -12.78 6.45 -1.58
CA PHE A 127 -12.02 5.93 -0.43
C PHE A 127 -11.51 4.49 -0.61
N TYR A 128 -11.74 3.88 -1.78
CA TYR A 128 -11.20 2.55 -2.09
C TYR A 128 -9.78 2.68 -2.59
N PHE A 129 -8.83 2.49 -1.68
CA PHE A 129 -7.39 2.53 -1.94
C PHE A 129 -6.75 1.18 -1.68
N HIS A 130 -5.79 0.78 -2.53
CA HIS A 130 -5.03 -0.46 -2.37
C HIS A 130 -3.53 -0.23 -2.24
N PRO A 131 -2.85 -1.03 -1.40
CA PRO A 131 -1.40 -0.98 -1.27
C PRO A 131 -0.77 -1.36 -2.61
N TRP A 132 0.21 -0.58 -3.04
CA TRP A 132 0.85 -0.76 -4.35
C TRP A 132 2.35 -1.03 -4.24
N VAL A 133 3.09 -0.10 -3.63
CA VAL A 133 4.56 -0.21 -3.54
C VAL A 133 4.99 0.05 -2.10
N LEU A 134 5.59 -0.96 -1.47
CA LEU A 134 6.33 -0.82 -0.22
C LEU A 134 7.82 -0.62 -0.53
N SER A 135 8.34 0.58 -0.31
CA SER A 135 9.75 0.91 -0.56
C SER A 135 10.52 1.13 0.74
N PHE A 136 11.61 0.39 0.92
CA PHE A 136 12.63 0.57 1.96
C PHE A 136 13.85 1.35 1.46
N GLU A 137 13.97 1.57 0.16
CA GLU A 137 15.02 2.41 -0.39
C GLU A 137 14.85 3.88 -0.01
N GLU A 138 13.59 4.31 0.06
CA GLU A 138 13.21 5.63 0.50
C GLU A 138 13.47 5.78 2.01
N ASN A 139 13.83 6.99 2.42
CA ASN A 139 14.08 7.29 3.82
C ASN A 139 13.20 8.49 4.26
N PRO A 140 12.17 8.28 5.09
CA PRO A 140 11.78 6.99 5.71
C PRO A 140 11.15 6.00 4.71
N PRO A 141 11.22 4.68 5.00
CA PRO A 141 10.49 3.67 4.23
C PRO A 141 9.02 4.04 4.12
N ASN A 142 8.37 3.70 3.00
CA ASN A 142 6.99 4.09 2.77
C ASN A 142 6.18 3.09 1.95
N LEU A 143 4.85 3.15 2.11
CA LEU A 143 3.89 2.38 1.36
C LEU A 143 2.95 3.33 0.62
N ARG A 144 2.92 3.18 -0.70
CA ARG A 144 2.02 3.94 -1.58
C ARG A 144 0.70 3.21 -1.73
N TYR A 145 -0.37 3.97 -1.70
CA TYR A 145 -1.74 3.54 -1.90
C TYR A 145 -2.33 4.25 -3.11
N VAL A 146 -3.03 3.51 -3.96
CA VAL A 146 -3.65 4.04 -5.18
C VAL A 146 -5.14 3.78 -5.17
N ALA A 147 -5.92 4.75 -5.66
CA ALA A 147 -7.38 4.65 -5.68
C ALA A 147 -7.91 3.86 -6.88
N ASP A 148 -9.01 3.13 -6.66
CA ASP A 148 -9.65 2.30 -7.69
C ASP A 148 -10.47 3.08 -8.72
N TYR A 149 -11.07 4.19 -8.28
CA TYR A 149 -12.15 4.87 -9.01
C TYR A 149 -11.86 6.32 -9.34
N VAL A 150 -10.76 6.87 -8.79
CA VAL A 150 -10.32 8.24 -8.99
C VAL A 150 -8.83 8.25 -9.26
N ASN A 151 -8.35 9.29 -9.94
CA ASN A 151 -6.93 9.49 -10.14
C ASN A 151 -6.33 10.14 -8.89
N ASP A 152 -6.19 9.35 -7.83
CA ASP A 152 -5.70 9.76 -6.53
C ASP A 152 -4.79 8.70 -5.91
N GLU A 153 -3.86 9.16 -5.08
CA GLU A 153 -2.89 8.33 -4.37
C GLU A 153 -2.48 8.99 -3.07
N PHE A 154 -2.10 8.18 -2.08
CA PHE A 154 -1.45 8.68 -0.87
C PHE A 154 -0.30 7.78 -0.46
N THR A 155 0.57 8.31 0.40
CA THR A 155 1.74 7.60 0.90
C THR A 155 1.71 7.61 2.42
N VAL A 156 1.99 6.45 3.04
CA VAL A 156 2.25 6.33 4.47
C VAL A 156 3.70 6.01 4.69
N TYR A 157 4.27 6.57 5.75
CA TYR A 157 5.69 6.46 6.06
C TYR A 157 5.91 5.63 7.31
N PHE A 158 7.05 4.96 7.40
CA PHE A 158 7.36 4.05 8.50
C PHE A 158 8.62 4.47 9.22
N ALA A 159 8.55 4.44 10.55
CA ALA A 159 9.72 4.58 11.40
C ALA A 159 9.64 3.62 12.59
N LYS A 160 10.80 3.22 13.10
CA LYS A 160 10.88 2.47 14.37
C LYS A 160 10.88 3.43 15.54
N LYS A 161 9.93 3.25 16.45
CA LYS A 161 9.89 3.91 17.76
C LYS A 161 9.94 2.85 18.84
N HIS A 162 10.96 2.91 19.72
CA HIS A 162 11.24 1.89 20.73
C HIS A 162 11.33 0.45 20.17
N GLY A 163 11.95 0.29 18.99
CA GLY A 163 12.10 -1.02 18.33
C GLY A 163 10.87 -1.54 17.61
N ARG A 164 9.73 -0.83 17.68
CA ARG A 164 8.47 -1.20 17.02
C ARG A 164 8.22 -0.31 15.82
N TRP A 165 7.87 -0.90 14.68
CA TRP A 165 7.40 -0.16 13.50
C TRP A 165 6.09 0.57 13.80
N GLN A 166 6.04 1.84 13.42
CA GLN A 166 4.84 2.70 13.42
C GLN A 166 4.65 3.29 12.03
N ALA A 167 3.41 3.58 11.68
CA ALA A 167 3.06 4.26 10.44
C ALA A 167 2.69 5.72 10.70
N TYR A 168 2.95 6.57 9.72
CA TYR A 168 2.75 8.01 9.78
C TYR A 168 2.14 8.53 8.48
N TRP A 169 1.34 9.59 8.60
CA TRP A 169 0.73 10.29 7.46
C TRP A 169 1.69 11.28 6.77
N ASP A 170 2.86 11.55 7.35
CA ASP A 170 3.86 12.48 6.83
C ASP A 170 5.28 11.90 6.86
N ALA A 171 6.13 12.43 5.98
CA ALA A 171 7.51 11.99 5.79
C ALA A 171 8.42 12.38 6.96
N GLU A 172 8.05 13.41 7.73
CA GLU A 172 8.75 13.82 8.95
C GLU A 172 8.45 12.88 10.14
N CYS A 173 7.56 11.90 9.95
CA CYS A 173 7.09 10.96 10.97
C CYS A 173 6.53 11.64 12.23
N GLN A 174 5.72 12.68 12.06
CA GLN A 174 5.13 13.45 13.16
C GLN A 174 3.66 13.08 13.44
N LYS A 175 2.87 12.78 12.41
CA LYS A 175 1.44 12.43 12.49
C LYS A 175 1.28 10.92 12.45
N VAL A 176 1.27 10.29 13.61
CA VAL A 176 1.12 8.84 13.76
C VAL A 176 -0.26 8.37 13.29
N ILE A 177 -0.30 7.19 12.68
CA ILE A 177 -1.53 6.45 12.41
C ILE A 177 -1.81 5.59 13.64
N GLU A 178 -2.92 5.87 14.34
CA GLU A 178 -3.29 5.14 15.55
C GLU A 178 -3.85 3.76 15.19
N GLU A 179 -3.16 2.71 15.63
CA GLU A 179 -3.64 1.33 15.55
C GLU A 179 -4.60 1.05 16.72
N SER A 180 -5.79 0.54 16.41
CA SER A 180 -6.85 0.20 17.39
C SER A 180 -6.64 -1.16 18.06
#